data_AF-A0A8H5CSC1-F1
#
_entry.id   AF-A0A8H5CSC1-F1
#
_cell.length_a   1.000
_cell.length_b   1.000
_cell.length_c   1.000
_cell.angle_alpha   90.00
_cell.angle_beta   90.00
_cell.angle_gamma   90.00
#
_symmetry.space_group_name_H-M   'P 1'
#
loop_
_entity.id
_entity.type
_entity.pdbx_description
1 polymer ?
#
loop_
_entity_poly.entity_id
_entity_poly.type
_entity_poly.pdbx_seq_one_letter_code
_entity_poly.pdbx_strand_id
1 'polypeptide(L)'
;MTYLTGVALDWFEVSLTQEEQDVFHDWFDNWNAFVHELHMHFGIANPKGEAAKMLDTLCMKPGDKIATFNVEFLKHASQLGWNNKVLCHHYYKRLPNCIQDPLSTHEQGKPTTFEEMHCLAIVYNRCY
;
A
#
# COMPACT_ATOMS: atom_id res chain seq x y z
N MET A 1 0.15 12.00 -27.46
CA MET A 1 -0.05 12.15 -26.01
C MET A 1 1.28 11.82 -25.35
N THR A 2 1.87 12.76 -24.62
CA THR A 2 3.02 12.50 -23.74
C THR A 2 2.47 12.09 -22.37
N TYR A 3 3.01 11.01 -21.79
CA TYR A 3 2.56 10.48 -20.51
C TYR A 3 3.25 11.15 -19.31
N LEU A 4 4.38 11.82 -19.56
CA LEU A 4 5.11 12.62 -18.58
C LEU A 4 4.61 14.06 -18.59
N THR A 5 4.46 14.65 -17.41
CA THR A 5 4.01 16.03 -17.22
C THR A 5 4.76 16.68 -16.07
N GLY A 6 4.94 18.00 -16.10
CA GLY A 6 5.56 18.76 -15.02
C GLY A 6 7.03 18.38 -14.81
N VAL A 7 7.48 18.36 -13.56
CA VAL A 7 8.90 18.16 -13.19
C VAL A 7 9.48 16.85 -13.73
N ALA A 8 8.67 15.80 -13.87
CA ALA A 8 9.13 14.56 -14.48
C ALA A 8 9.45 14.75 -15.97
N LEU A 9 8.61 15.49 -16.72
CA LEU A 9 8.90 15.82 -18.12
C LEU A 9 10.16 16.69 -18.23
N ASP A 10 10.26 17.74 -17.42
CA ASP A 10 11.40 18.67 -17.44
C ASP A 10 12.74 17.92 -17.23
N TRP A 11 12.76 16.93 -16.32
CA TRP A 11 13.93 16.09 -16.07
C TRP A 11 14.39 15.33 -17.32
N PHE A 12 13.47 14.64 -17.99
CA PHE A 12 13.80 13.86 -19.19
C PHE A 12 14.11 14.74 -20.41
N GLU A 13 13.50 15.92 -20.53
CA GLU A 13 13.82 16.89 -21.59
C GLU A 13 15.23 17.47 -21.43
N VAL A 14 15.68 17.74 -20.21
CA VAL A 14 17.06 18.16 -19.94
C VAL A 14 18.04 17.06 -20.36
N SER A 15 17.76 15.81 -20.02
CA SER A 15 18.62 14.68 -20.39
C SER A 15 18.63 14.39 -21.89
N LEU A 16 17.52 14.61 -22.60
CA LEU A 16 17.46 14.58 -24.07
C LEU A 16 18.37 15.64 -24.70
N THR A 17 18.43 16.83 -24.10
CA THR A 17 19.31 17.92 -24.57
C THR A 17 20.80 17.60 -24.32
N GLN A 18 21.11 16.76 -23.32
CA GLN A 18 22.47 16.31 -23.05
C GLN A 18 22.96 15.25 -24.05
N GLU A 19 22.04 14.48 -24.63
CA GLU A 19 22.36 13.54 -25.71
C GLU A 19 22.86 14.28 -26.96
N GLU A 20 22.33 15.47 -27.25
CA GLU A 20 22.84 16.35 -28.30
C GLU A 20 24.30 16.82 -28.05
N GLN A 21 24.81 16.62 -26.83
CA GLN A 21 26.17 16.90 -26.39
C GLN A 21 27.01 15.63 -26.18
N ASP A 22 26.60 14.50 -26.78
CA ASP A 22 27.30 13.21 -26.76
C ASP A 22 27.29 12.50 -25.38
N VAL A 23 26.31 12.84 -24.51
CA VAL A 23 26.06 12.16 -23.23
C VAL A 23 24.86 11.21 -23.38
N PHE A 24 25.15 9.92 -23.51
CA PHE A 24 24.13 8.88 -23.65
C PHE A 24 23.73 8.30 -22.30
N HIS A 25 22.43 8.13 -22.10
CA HIS A 25 21.86 7.49 -20.92
C HIS A 25 21.26 6.13 -21.29
N ASP A 26 21.57 5.09 -20.49
CA ASP A 26 21.12 3.70 -20.73
C ASP A 26 19.59 3.53 -20.80
N TRP A 27 18.83 4.52 -20.33
CA TRP A 27 17.37 4.46 -20.33
C TRP A 27 16.70 4.87 -21.64
N PHE A 28 17.45 5.42 -22.61
CA PHE A 28 16.88 5.88 -23.88
C PHE A 28 16.34 4.76 -24.77
N ASP A 29 17.06 3.66 -24.85
CA ASP A 29 16.71 2.50 -25.67
C ASP A 29 16.22 1.30 -24.85
N ASN A 30 16.25 1.42 -23.51
CA ASN A 30 15.85 0.36 -22.59
C ASN A 30 14.71 0.80 -21.67
N TRP A 31 13.52 0.24 -21.92
CA TRP A 31 12.32 0.51 -21.11
C TRP A 31 12.49 0.22 -19.62
N ASN A 32 13.22 -0.85 -19.25
CA ASN A 32 13.42 -1.17 -17.83
C ASN A 32 14.34 -0.14 -17.16
N ALA A 33 15.36 0.34 -17.87
CA ALA A 33 16.22 1.40 -17.37
C ALA A 33 15.45 2.73 -17.28
N PHE A 34 14.53 3.02 -18.20
CA PHE A 34 13.63 4.19 -18.10
C PHE A 34 12.71 4.13 -16.87
N VAL A 35 12.06 2.98 -16.63
CA VAL A 35 11.23 2.80 -15.43
C VAL A 35 12.08 2.87 -14.16
N HIS A 36 13.32 2.38 -14.19
CA HIS A 36 14.25 2.48 -13.07
C HIS A 36 14.62 3.94 -12.78
N GLU A 37 15.04 4.70 -13.79
CA GLU A 37 15.39 6.12 -13.68
C GLU A 37 14.22 6.95 -13.14
N LEU A 38 13.02 6.70 -13.69
CA LEU A 38 11.78 7.32 -13.26
C LEU A 38 11.50 7.03 -11.78
N HIS A 39 11.64 5.78 -11.33
CA HIS A 39 11.46 5.42 -9.93
C HIS A 39 12.60 5.92 -9.02
N MET A 40 13.82 6.04 -9.53
CA MET A 40 14.97 6.54 -8.76
C MET A 40 14.80 8.03 -8.43
N HIS A 41 14.31 8.82 -9.38
CA HIS A 41 14.15 10.27 -9.21
C HIS A 41 12.77 10.69 -8.70
N PHE A 42 11.72 9.97 -9.06
CA PHE A 42 10.33 10.33 -8.74
C PHE A 42 9.55 9.26 -7.99
N GLY A 43 10.13 8.07 -7.85
CA GLY A 43 9.55 7.02 -7.03
C GLY A 43 9.66 7.32 -5.54
N ILE A 44 8.85 6.61 -4.77
CA ILE A 44 8.93 6.68 -3.31
C ILE A 44 10.25 6.00 -2.90
N ALA A 45 11.16 6.74 -2.26
CA ALA A 45 12.48 6.24 -1.87
C ALA A 45 12.44 4.99 -0.98
N ASN A 46 11.35 4.82 -0.21
CA ASN A 46 11.12 3.63 0.60
C ASN A 46 9.63 3.22 0.55
N PRO A 47 9.19 2.52 -0.52
CA PRO A 47 7.77 2.16 -0.70
C PRO A 47 7.26 1.28 0.44
N LYS A 48 8.12 0.36 0.93
CA LYS A 48 7.80 -0.51 2.07
C LYS A 48 7.69 0.28 3.37
N GLY A 49 8.60 1.22 3.61
CA GLY A 49 8.57 2.07 4.80
C GLY A 49 7.34 2.97 4.83
N GLU A 50 6.98 3.57 3.69
CA GLU A 50 5.75 4.34 3.57
C GLU A 50 4.51 3.46 3.73
N ALA A 51 4.46 2.27 3.12
CA ALA A 51 3.35 1.35 3.30
C ALA A 51 3.18 0.91 4.77
N ALA A 52 4.27 0.62 5.48
CA ALA A 52 4.24 0.31 6.90
C ALA A 52 3.73 1.51 7.73
N LYS A 53 4.22 2.72 7.45
CA LYS A 53 3.77 3.96 8.11
C LYS A 53 2.29 4.25 7.85
N MET A 54 1.81 4.00 6.63
CA MET A 54 0.40 4.14 6.29
C MET A 54 -0.46 3.13 7.06
N LEU A 55 -0.04 1.86 7.15
CA LEU A 55 -0.72 0.88 8.01
C LEU A 55 -0.69 1.25 9.49
N ASP A 56 0.36 1.95 9.93
CA ASP A 56 0.47 2.38 11.32
C ASP A 56 -0.42 3.57 11.69
N THR A 57 -0.84 4.33 10.68
CA THR A 57 -1.75 5.47 10.84
C THR A 57 -3.19 5.12 10.45
N LEU A 58 -3.39 4.08 9.65
CA LEU A 58 -4.69 3.57 9.25
C LEU A 58 -5.45 3.04 10.48
N CYS A 59 -6.65 3.57 10.70
CA CYS A 59 -7.55 3.14 11.76
C CYS A 59 -8.98 3.31 11.27
N MET A 60 -9.82 2.31 11.46
CA MET A 60 -11.23 2.39 11.11
C MET A 60 -11.97 3.19 12.18
N LYS A 61 -12.57 4.33 11.79
CA LYS A 61 -13.31 5.17 12.73
C LYS A 61 -14.74 4.65 12.93
N PRO A 62 -15.40 4.99 14.05
CA PRO A 62 -16.82 4.72 14.23
C PRO A 62 -17.64 5.34 13.09
N GLY A 63 -18.44 4.52 12.39
CA GLY A 63 -19.25 4.94 11.24
C GLY A 63 -18.57 4.80 9.87
N ASP A 64 -17.27 4.49 9.82
CA ASP A 64 -16.60 4.15 8.56
C ASP A 64 -17.12 2.83 8.00
N LYS A 65 -17.10 2.69 6.68
CA LYS A 65 -17.43 1.43 6.02
C LYS A 65 -16.22 0.50 6.09
N ILE A 66 -16.39 -0.69 6.67
CA ILE A 66 -15.33 -1.71 6.73
C ILE A 66 -14.74 -2.03 5.35
N ALA A 67 -15.55 -1.98 4.30
CA ALA A 67 -15.08 -2.21 2.93
C ALA A 67 -14.00 -1.20 2.50
N THR A 68 -14.16 0.08 2.84
CA THR A 68 -13.17 1.13 2.50
C THR A 68 -11.88 0.90 3.27
N PHE A 69 -11.98 0.66 4.58
CA PHE A 69 -10.83 0.33 5.44
C PHE A 69 -10.07 -0.91 4.92
N ASN A 70 -10.80 -1.97 4.54
CA ASN A 70 -10.22 -3.21 4.04
C ASN A 70 -9.42 -3.01 2.74
N VAL A 71 -9.97 -2.22 1.81
CA VAL A 71 -9.27 -1.91 0.55
C VAL A 71 -7.98 -1.15 0.82
N GLU A 72 -8.00 -0.15 1.71
CA GLU A 72 -6.80 0.61 2.09
C GLU A 72 -5.78 -0.28 2.82
N PHE A 73 -6.24 -1.11 3.75
CA PHE A 73 -5.38 -2.03 4.49
C PHE A 73 -4.68 -3.01 3.54
N LEU A 74 -5.42 -3.66 2.64
CA LEU A 74 -4.87 -4.62 1.68
C LEU A 74 -3.91 -3.96 0.68
N LYS A 75 -4.22 -2.74 0.22
CA LYS A 75 -3.36 -1.96 -0.67
C LYS A 75 -1.96 -1.79 -0.08
N HIS A 76 -1.86 -1.43 1.20
CA HIS A 76 -0.56 -1.26 1.85
C HIS A 76 0.08 -2.57 2.28
N ALA A 77 -0.71 -3.52 2.81
CA ALA A 77 -0.22 -4.83 3.24
C ALA A 77 0.42 -5.64 2.11
N SER A 78 -0.11 -5.54 0.89
CA SER A 78 0.42 -6.23 -0.30
C SER A 78 1.88 -5.88 -0.63
N GLN A 79 2.36 -4.71 -0.17
CA GLN A 79 3.72 -4.23 -0.44
C GLN A 79 4.76 -4.78 0.54
N LEU A 80 4.32 -5.35 1.66
CA LEU A 80 5.18 -5.67 2.80
C LEU A 80 5.56 -7.15 2.90
N GLY A 81 4.86 -8.04 2.21
CA GLY A 81 5.12 -9.49 2.26
C GLY A 81 4.98 -10.09 3.66
N TRP A 82 4.11 -9.50 4.49
CA TRP A 82 3.90 -9.95 5.88
C TRP A 82 3.23 -11.32 5.95
N ASN A 83 3.60 -12.08 6.98
CA ASN A 83 2.92 -13.34 7.28
C ASN A 83 1.57 -13.12 7.97
N ASN A 84 0.74 -14.16 8.00
CA ASN A 84 -0.60 -14.12 8.60
C ASN A 84 -0.61 -13.60 10.05
N LYS A 85 0.36 -13.99 10.89
CA LYS A 85 0.38 -13.55 12.29
C LYS A 85 0.55 -12.03 12.42
N VAL A 86 1.46 -11.45 11.64
CA VAL A 86 1.70 -10.01 11.61
C VAL A 86 0.48 -9.29 11.04
N LEU A 87 -0.09 -9.80 9.93
CA LEU A 87 -1.30 -9.23 9.32
C LEU A 87 -2.49 -9.22 10.30
N CYS A 88 -2.78 -10.35 10.95
CA CYS A 88 -3.84 -10.46 11.95
C CYS A 88 -3.63 -9.51 13.12
N HIS A 89 -2.40 -9.41 13.62
CA HIS A 89 -2.09 -8.50 14.73
C HIS A 89 -2.35 -7.04 14.36
N HIS A 90 -1.82 -6.60 13.22
CA HIS A 90 -2.02 -5.22 12.74
C HIS A 90 -3.49 -4.96 12.41
N TYR A 91 -4.13 -5.83 11.64
CA TYR A 91 -5.54 -5.68 11.25
C TYR A 91 -6.44 -5.55 12.47
N TYR A 92 -6.35 -6.49 13.42
CA TYR A 92 -7.14 -6.46 14.65
C TYR A 92 -6.97 -5.16 15.41
N LYS A 93 -5.73 -4.68 15.59
CA LYS A 93 -5.43 -3.46 16.35
C LYS A 93 -6.04 -2.19 15.72
N ARG A 94 -6.32 -2.20 14.41
CA ARG A 94 -6.86 -1.06 13.66
C ARG A 94 -8.38 -1.09 13.50
N LEU A 95 -9.05 -2.15 13.96
CA LEU A 95 -10.51 -2.24 14.00
C LEU A 95 -11.10 -1.49 15.20
N PRO A 96 -12.35 -1.01 15.13
CA PRO A 96 -13.05 -0.45 16.28
C PRO A 96 -13.41 -1.53 17.31
N ASN A 97 -13.57 -1.14 18.57
CA ASN A 97 -13.89 -2.05 19.67
C ASN A 97 -15.15 -2.90 19.41
N CYS A 98 -16.17 -2.32 18.76
CA CYS A 98 -17.40 -3.05 18.41
C CYS A 98 -17.17 -4.28 17.51
N ILE A 99 -16.06 -4.32 16.77
CA ILE A 99 -15.65 -5.49 15.96
C ILE A 99 -14.59 -6.31 16.69
N GLN A 100 -13.68 -5.67 17.44
CA GLN A 100 -12.65 -6.38 18.21
C GLN A 100 -13.26 -7.29 19.30
N ASP A 101 -14.26 -6.80 20.03
CA ASP A 101 -14.91 -7.54 21.11
C ASP A 101 -15.50 -8.87 20.64
N PRO A 102 -16.37 -8.92 19.60
CA PRO A 102 -16.89 -10.19 19.10
C PRO A 102 -15.83 -11.07 18.42
N LEU A 103 -14.76 -10.49 17.86
CA LEU A 103 -13.61 -11.28 17.36
C LEU A 103 -12.84 -11.95 18.50
N SER A 104 -12.75 -11.32 19.68
CA SER A 104 -12.05 -11.85 20.84
C SER A 104 -12.82 -12.96 21.56
N THR A 105 -14.15 -12.89 21.51
CA THR A 105 -15.08 -13.85 22.13
C THR A 105 -15.64 -14.87 21.15
N HIS A 106 -15.09 -14.92 19.93
CA HIS A 106 -15.49 -15.89 18.90
C HIS A 106 -15.37 -17.33 19.42
N GLU A 107 -16.33 -18.20 19.06
CA GLU A 107 -16.48 -19.55 19.64
C GLU A 107 -15.23 -20.42 19.47
N GLN A 108 -14.48 -20.24 18.39
CA GLN A 108 -13.26 -20.99 18.06
C GLN A 108 -11.98 -20.30 18.58
N GLY A 109 -12.14 -19.25 19.39
CA GLY A 109 -11.06 -18.35 19.80
C GLY A 109 -10.71 -17.31 18.74
N LYS A 110 -9.66 -16.53 19.01
CA LYS A 110 -9.24 -15.46 18.11
C LYS A 110 -8.70 -16.05 16.79
N PRO A 111 -9.21 -15.60 15.62
CA PRO A 111 -8.72 -16.04 14.32
C PRO A 111 -7.22 -15.90 14.17
N THR A 112 -6.57 -16.92 13.60
CA THR A 112 -5.11 -16.95 13.42
C THR A 112 -4.69 -16.69 11.97
N THR A 113 -5.63 -16.78 11.04
CA THR A 113 -5.43 -16.46 9.63
C THR A 113 -6.08 -15.12 9.27
N PHE A 114 -5.45 -14.38 8.35
CA PHE A 114 -5.96 -13.07 7.96
C PHE A 114 -7.32 -13.20 7.25
N GLU A 115 -7.48 -14.23 6.41
CA GLU A 115 -8.72 -14.50 5.68
C GLU A 115 -9.92 -14.71 6.61
N GLU A 116 -9.75 -15.55 7.63
CA GLU A 116 -10.79 -15.80 8.63
C GLU A 116 -11.14 -14.54 9.43
N MET A 117 -10.12 -13.80 9.90
CA MET A 117 -10.32 -12.55 10.64
C MET A 117 -11.04 -11.49 9.80
N HIS A 118 -10.67 -11.40 8.52
CA HIS A 118 -11.28 -10.49 7.57
C HIS A 118 -12.77 -10.82 7.32
N CYS A 119 -13.07 -12.10 7.09
CA CYS A 119 -14.44 -12.59 6.93
C CYS A 119 -15.31 -12.29 8.16
N LEU A 120 -14.82 -12.63 9.35
CA LEU A 120 -15.55 -12.38 10.60
C LEU A 120 -15.75 -10.89 10.88
N ALA A 121 -14.74 -10.05 10.60
CA ALA A 121 -14.88 -8.60 10.74
C ALA A 121 -16.00 -8.03 9.85
N ILE A 122 -16.15 -8.54 8.62
CA ILE A 122 -17.25 -8.16 7.72
C ILE A 122 -18.61 -8.60 8.29
N VAL A 123 -18.69 -9.82 8.84
CA VAL A 123 -19.92 -10.34 9.47
C VAL A 123 -20.32 -9.47 10.65
N TYR A 124 -19.40 -9.19 11.57
CA TYR A 124 -19.70 -8.39 12.76
C TYR A 124 -20.00 -6.93 12.46
N ASN A 125 -19.37 -6.34 11.44
CA ASN A 125 -19.73 -4.99 11.01
C ASN A 125 -21.16 -4.89 10.47
N ARG A 126 -21.74 -5.97 9.90
CA ARG A 126 -23.13 -5.98 9.41
C ARG A 126 -24.16 -6.11 10.54
N CYS A 127 -23.73 -6.44 11.76
CA CYS A 127 -24.61 -6.54 12.92
C CYS A 127 -24.83 -5.19 13.62
N TYR A 128 -24.25 -4.11 13.08
CA TYR A 128 -24.38 -2.72 13.55
C TYR A 128 -24.87 -1.83 12.39
#